data_AF-Q2VZB6-F1
#
_entry.id   AF-Q2VZB6-F1
#
_cell.length_a   1.000
_cell.length_b   1.000
_cell.length_c   1.000
_cell.angle_alpha   90.00
_cell.angle_beta   90.00
_cell.angle_gamma   90.00
#
_symmetry.space_group_name_H-M   'P 1'
#
loop_
_entity.id
_entity.type
_entity.pdbx_description
1 polymer ?
#
loop_
_entity_poly.entity_id
_entity_poly.type
_entity_poly.pdbx_seq_one_letter_code
_entity_poly.pdbx_strand_id
1 'polypeptide(L)'
;MDTTMLPFPLTEASLKAAMRDPRYTESSHPASKAWRDSVAQGFATLYPDETLRGDHTDQLERHQGADGHIYASDGTKVASGTVRVRSYTRTVNGHVVEVAAHDRSGGSEGKAADQGQSAPPANKKAFFDSKNPPGTWDDFRGKAQSLPNTGEAGKFALVEIFGQEGGVPKDSTSSASAGILQETLDNAKDAGVPGLEKTTTPAKLSNEQRAAVMRYKLDQEELGHAGGIKALESFGDAQSAAAMADTLYRHGGVDGPKLLQGAINDVKPGAVPKTGYMGKQTLEAYGRLASSPETKGRLLDALAKRRTTVAPYEKARFDYYRYSGRR
;
A
#
# COMPACT_ATOMS: atom_id res chain seq x y z
N MET A 1 -0.83 -12.49 48.00
CA MET A 1 -0.57 -11.31 47.16
C MET A 1 -0.50 -10.14 48.10
N ASP A 2 0.68 -9.52 48.26
CA ASP A 2 0.82 -8.32 49.08
C ASP A 2 0.11 -7.17 48.37
N THR A 3 -0.98 -6.69 48.97
CA THR A 3 -1.69 -5.50 48.53
C THR A 3 -0.77 -4.31 48.77
N THR A 4 0.04 -3.95 47.78
CA THR A 4 0.90 -2.77 47.85
C THR A 4 -0.02 -1.56 48.01
N MET A 5 -0.08 -1.00 49.22
CA MET A 5 -0.92 0.17 49.48
C MET A 5 -0.43 1.32 48.61
N LEU A 6 -1.34 1.89 47.81
CA LEU A 6 -1.05 3.12 47.08
C LEU A 6 -0.70 4.23 48.08
N PRO A 7 0.30 5.08 47.78
CA PRO A 7 0.75 6.14 48.68
C PRO A 7 -0.24 7.33 48.76
N PHE A 8 -1.42 7.20 48.17
CA PHE A 8 -2.49 8.19 48.14
C PHE A 8 -3.86 7.49 48.10
N PRO A 9 -4.95 8.16 48.51
CA PRO A 9 -6.30 7.61 48.40
C PRO A 9 -6.64 7.22 46.96
N LEU A 10 -7.31 6.08 46.77
CA LEU A 10 -7.74 5.64 45.45
C LEU A 10 -8.98 6.41 44.99
N THR A 11 -8.76 7.63 44.51
CA THR A 11 -9.77 8.45 43.84
C THR A 11 -9.20 9.01 42.54
N GLU A 12 -10.06 9.32 41.57
CA GLU A 12 -9.63 9.88 40.29
C GLU A 12 -8.89 11.22 40.49
N ALA A 13 -9.37 12.07 41.40
CA ALA A 13 -8.74 13.34 41.73
C ALA A 13 -7.32 13.14 42.32
N SER A 14 -7.14 12.16 43.20
CA SER A 14 -5.84 11.82 43.78
C SER A 14 -4.87 11.28 42.72
N LEU A 15 -5.34 10.46 41.78
CA LEU A 15 -4.51 9.96 40.69
C LEU A 15 -4.10 11.08 39.71
N LYS A 16 -5.03 11.96 39.35
CA LYS A 16 -4.74 13.15 38.53
C LYS A 16 -3.76 14.10 39.22
N ALA A 17 -3.85 14.25 40.54
CA ALA A 17 -2.86 14.99 41.31
C ALA A 17 -1.49 14.29 41.30
N ALA A 18 -1.45 12.96 41.45
CA ALA A 18 -0.22 12.16 41.41
C ALA A 18 0.48 12.20 40.04
N MET A 19 -0.25 12.41 38.94
CA MET A 19 0.32 12.63 37.60
C MET A 19 1.07 13.97 37.45
N ARG A 20 0.84 14.92 38.37
CA ARG A 20 1.56 16.21 38.39
C ARG A 20 2.80 16.18 39.30
N ASP A 21 3.01 15.09 40.02
CA ASP A 21 4.18 14.90 40.87
C ASP A 21 5.46 14.78 40.00
N PRO A 22 6.60 15.40 40.37
CA PRO A 22 7.85 15.27 39.63
C PRO A 22 8.28 13.82 39.39
N ARG A 23 7.95 12.90 40.31
CA ARG A 23 8.19 11.47 40.12
C ARG A 23 7.47 10.92 38.89
N TYR A 24 6.31 11.48 38.55
CA TYR A 24 5.57 11.08 37.36
C TYR A 24 6.16 11.70 36.09
N THR A 25 6.44 13.01 36.10
CA THR A 25 6.82 13.77 34.89
C THR A 25 8.31 13.73 34.56
N GLU A 26 9.20 13.60 35.54
CA GLU A 26 10.66 13.59 35.33
C GLU A 26 11.19 12.16 35.24
N SER A 27 11.61 11.73 34.05
CA SER A 27 12.12 10.37 33.80
C SER A 27 13.43 10.05 34.54
N SER A 28 14.21 11.07 34.92
CA SER A 28 15.45 10.93 35.68
C SER A 28 15.23 10.70 37.18
N HIS A 29 14.00 10.86 37.69
CA HIS A 29 13.73 10.68 39.11
C HIS A 29 13.90 9.19 39.49
N PRO A 30 14.66 8.84 40.55
CA PRO A 30 14.99 7.45 40.87
C PRO A 30 13.76 6.58 41.18
N ALA A 31 12.69 7.19 41.70
CA ALA A 31 11.40 6.54 41.94
C ALA A 31 10.40 6.62 40.78
N SER A 32 10.78 7.15 39.61
CA SER A 32 9.82 7.50 38.56
C SER A 32 9.02 6.30 38.06
N LYS A 33 9.71 5.20 37.79
CA LYS A 33 9.06 3.96 37.32
C LYS A 33 8.03 3.44 38.33
N ALA A 34 8.43 3.26 39.58
CA ALA A 34 7.55 2.73 40.63
C ALA A 34 6.33 3.63 40.88
N TRP A 35 6.51 4.96 40.77
CA TRP A 35 5.42 5.92 40.92
C TRP A 35 4.41 5.84 39.77
N ARG A 36 4.89 5.79 38.51
CA ARG A 36 4.02 5.64 37.33
C ARG A 36 3.26 4.32 37.34
N ASP A 37 3.93 3.23 37.72
CA ASP A 37 3.30 1.92 37.86
C ASP A 37 2.17 1.96 38.89
N SER A 38 2.39 2.64 40.03
CA SER A 38 1.37 2.82 41.07
C SER A 38 0.17 3.64 40.60
N VAL A 39 0.40 4.73 39.86
CA VAL A 39 -0.67 5.55 39.27
C VAL A 39 -1.46 4.76 38.21
N ALA A 40 -0.77 4.01 37.35
CA ALA A 40 -1.40 3.16 36.34
C ALA A 40 -2.26 2.05 36.97
N GLN A 41 -1.75 1.40 38.03
CA GLN A 41 -2.50 0.40 38.80
C GLN A 41 -3.73 1.02 39.46
N GLY A 42 -3.62 2.25 39.98
CA GLY A 42 -4.75 2.97 40.54
C GLY A 42 -5.86 3.23 39.51
N PHE A 43 -5.52 3.68 38.31
CA PHE A 43 -6.52 3.85 37.23
C PHE A 43 -7.14 2.52 36.80
N ALA A 44 -6.35 1.45 36.69
CA ALA A 44 -6.88 0.12 36.39
C ALA A 44 -7.83 -0.41 37.48
N THR A 45 -7.59 -0.05 38.74
CA THR A 45 -8.44 -0.45 39.87
C THR A 45 -9.73 0.36 39.91
N LEU A 46 -9.70 1.66 39.57
CA LEU A 46 -10.92 2.49 39.49
C LEU A 46 -11.82 2.14 38.30
N TYR A 47 -11.24 1.68 37.19
CA TYR A 47 -11.96 1.40 35.94
C TYR A 47 -11.68 -0.02 35.43
N PRO A 48 -12.19 -1.05 36.13
CA PRO A 48 -11.88 -2.46 35.84
C PRO A 48 -12.50 -2.98 34.53
N ASP A 49 -13.48 -2.27 33.97
CA ASP A 49 -14.22 -2.66 32.76
C ASP A 49 -13.69 -2.03 31.46
N GLU A 50 -12.52 -1.37 31.53
CA GLU A 50 -11.83 -0.68 30.41
C GLU A 50 -12.63 0.46 29.75
N THR A 51 -13.81 0.82 30.28
CA THR A 51 -14.73 1.78 29.63
C THR A 51 -14.17 3.21 29.53
N LEU A 52 -13.11 3.53 30.28
CA LEU A 52 -12.45 4.85 30.32
C LEU A 52 -10.99 4.85 29.85
N ARG A 53 -10.45 3.72 29.37
CA ARG A 53 -9.04 3.65 28.92
C ARG A 53 -8.72 4.52 27.70
N GLY A 54 -9.73 4.99 26.98
CA GLY A 54 -9.58 5.77 25.75
C GLY A 54 -9.49 7.29 25.88
N ASP A 55 -9.70 7.89 27.07
CA ASP A 55 -9.88 9.37 27.16
C ASP A 55 -8.90 10.08 28.13
N HIS A 56 -8.00 9.37 28.81
CA HIS A 56 -7.07 9.98 29.79
C HIS A 56 -5.58 9.76 29.51
N THR A 57 -5.21 8.75 28.71
CA THR A 57 -3.83 8.58 28.19
C THR A 57 -3.60 9.31 26.86
N ASP A 58 -4.67 9.80 26.22
CA ASP A 58 -4.64 10.56 24.97
C ASP A 58 -4.33 12.06 25.15
N GLN A 59 -4.17 12.54 26.39
CA GLN A 59 -3.65 13.89 26.68
C GLN A 59 -2.13 13.96 26.89
N LEU A 60 -1.40 12.84 26.79
CA LEU A 60 0.06 12.88 26.81
C LEU A 60 0.56 13.43 25.48
N GLU A 61 1.35 14.51 25.50
CA GLU A 61 2.03 15.03 24.31
C GLU A 61 2.83 13.91 23.66
N ARG A 62 2.41 13.51 22.46
CA ARG A 62 3.12 12.53 21.64
C ARG A 62 4.05 13.29 20.72
N HIS A 63 5.32 12.94 20.76
CA HIS A 63 6.32 13.48 19.86
C HIS A 63 6.80 12.38 18.93
N GLN A 64 6.99 12.76 17.67
CA GLN A 64 7.57 11.89 16.66
C GLN A 64 9.08 11.98 16.77
N GLY A 65 9.73 10.86 17.07
CA GLY A 65 11.19 10.77 17.09
C GLY A 65 11.77 10.96 15.68
N ALA A 66 13.06 11.27 15.59
CA ALA A 66 13.78 11.40 14.31
C ALA A 66 13.81 10.10 13.48
N ASP A 67 13.48 8.96 14.10
CA ASP A 67 13.33 7.64 13.51
C ASP A 67 11.89 7.35 13.02
N GLY A 68 10.97 8.31 13.16
CA GLY A 68 9.60 8.21 12.70
C GLY A 68 8.67 7.43 13.63
N HIS A 69 9.14 6.99 14.80
CA HIS A 69 8.28 6.35 15.79
C HIS A 69 7.54 7.39 16.64
N ILE A 70 6.32 7.05 17.04
CA ILE A 70 5.57 7.85 18.00
C ILE A 70 5.98 7.38 19.40
N TYR A 71 6.43 8.33 20.20
CA TYR A 71 6.77 8.10 21.59
C TYR A 71 5.68 8.70 22.46
N ALA A 72 5.29 7.95 23.49
CA ALA A 72 4.62 8.58 24.62
C ALA A 72 5.61 9.55 25.31
N SER A 73 5.08 10.47 26.12
CA SER A 73 5.89 11.48 26.82
C SER A 73 6.96 10.88 27.76
N ASP A 74 6.87 9.59 28.06
CA ASP A 74 7.84 8.83 28.84
C ASP A 74 8.99 8.21 28.02
N GLY A 75 9.02 8.43 26.70
CA GLY A 75 10.01 7.84 25.79
C GLY A 75 9.73 6.37 25.47
N THR A 76 8.60 5.81 25.92
CA THR A 76 8.19 4.46 25.57
C THR A 76 7.72 4.44 24.12
N LYS A 77 8.32 3.54 23.33
CA LYS A 77 7.87 3.23 21.98
C LYS A 77 6.50 2.58 22.07
N VAL A 78 5.44 3.34 21.79
CA VAL A 78 4.10 2.78 21.67
C VAL A 78 4.06 1.97 20.37
N ALA A 79 3.69 0.70 20.48
CA ALA A 79 3.65 -0.24 19.36
C ALA A 79 2.85 0.34 18.19
N SER A 80 3.24 -0.03 16.97
CA SER A 80 2.54 0.32 15.73
C SER A 80 1.04 0.09 15.87
N GLY A 81 0.27 1.16 15.81
CA GLY A 81 -1.18 1.15 16.03
C GLY A 81 -1.88 2.21 15.20
N THR A 82 -3.17 2.00 15.02
CA THR A 82 -4.07 2.91 14.34
C THR A 82 -4.51 4.01 15.30
N VAL A 83 -4.21 5.27 14.98
CA VAL A 83 -4.71 6.43 15.73
C VAL A 83 -6.01 6.89 15.08
N ARG A 84 -7.13 6.82 15.82
CA ARG A 84 -8.40 7.41 15.37
C ARG A 84 -8.32 8.93 15.54
N VAL A 85 -8.12 9.64 14.44
CA VAL A 85 -8.16 11.11 14.41
C VAL A 85 -9.63 11.53 14.41
N ARG A 86 -10.06 12.27 15.44
CA ARG A 86 -11.40 12.89 15.48
C ARG A 86 -11.48 13.98 14.40
N SER A 87 -12.69 14.33 13.96
CA SER A 87 -12.88 15.42 13.00
C SER A 87 -12.34 16.73 13.56
N TYR A 88 -11.65 17.51 12.74
CA TYR A 88 -11.12 18.82 13.13
C TYR A 88 -11.13 19.77 11.93
N THR A 89 -11.06 21.06 12.19
CA THR A 89 -10.90 22.09 11.14
C THR A 89 -9.45 22.52 11.07
N ARG A 90 -8.95 22.77 9.85
CA ARG A 90 -7.62 23.35 9.63
C ARG A 90 -7.65 24.41 8.55
N THR A 91 -6.71 25.35 8.62
CA THR A 91 -6.56 26.37 7.58
C THR A 91 -5.53 25.90 6.56
N VAL A 92 -5.91 25.80 5.28
CA VAL A 92 -5.02 25.48 4.15
C VAL A 92 -5.11 26.64 3.16
N ASN A 93 -3.99 27.31 2.89
CA ASN A 93 -3.92 28.46 1.98
C ASN A 93 -4.96 29.56 2.29
N GLY A 94 -5.19 29.86 3.56
CA GLY A 94 -6.14 30.88 4.01
C GLY A 94 -7.61 30.44 4.05
N HIS A 95 -7.92 29.21 3.67
CA HIS A 95 -9.28 28.66 3.73
C HIS A 95 -9.42 27.65 4.88
N VAL A 96 -10.49 27.79 5.66
CA VAL A 96 -10.86 26.80 6.69
C VAL A 96 -11.49 25.60 6.00
N VAL A 97 -10.88 24.43 6.18
CA VAL A 97 -11.37 23.14 5.67
C VAL A 97 -11.64 22.20 6.84
N GLU A 98 -12.80 21.55 6.78
CA GLU A 98 -13.19 20.51 7.71
C GLU A 98 -12.56 19.18 7.28
N VAL A 99 -11.86 18.54 8.22
CA VAL A 99 -11.26 17.22 8.06
C VAL A 99 -12.11 16.24 8.85
N ALA A 100 -12.77 15.32 8.14
CA ALA A 100 -13.57 14.28 8.77
C ALA A 100 -12.71 13.33 9.62
N ALA A 101 -13.34 12.70 10.61
CA ALA A 101 -12.69 11.71 11.45
C ALA A 101 -12.18 10.54 10.59
N HIS A 102 -10.91 10.18 10.76
CA HIS A 102 -10.26 9.13 10.00
C HIS A 102 -9.24 8.39 10.85
N ASP A 103 -8.94 7.17 10.46
CA ASP A 103 -7.90 6.38 11.06
C ASP A 103 -6.56 6.72 10.39
N ARG A 104 -5.56 7.05 11.20
CA ARG A 104 -4.18 7.29 10.77
C ARG A 104 -3.31 6.21 11.40
N SER A 105 -2.81 5.27 10.61
CA SER A 105 -1.74 4.39 11.06
C SER A 105 -0.44 5.21 11.17
N GLY A 106 0.29 5.02 12.27
CA GLY A 106 1.60 5.64 12.48
C GLY A 106 2.64 5.03 11.52
N GLY A 107 2.59 5.43 10.25
CA GLY A 107 3.59 5.16 9.22
C GLY A 107 4.24 6.46 8.79
N SER A 108 5.57 6.45 8.74
CA SER A 108 6.46 7.58 8.50
C SER A 108 6.00 8.57 7.41
N GLU A 109 5.88 9.84 7.78
CA GLU A 109 5.99 10.93 6.81
C GLU A 109 7.43 10.98 6.26
N GLY A 110 7.57 10.96 4.93
CA GLY A 110 8.63 11.71 4.23
C GLY A 110 10.02 11.09 4.04
N LYS A 111 10.30 9.87 4.50
CA LYS A 111 11.37 9.05 3.91
C LYS A 111 10.71 7.96 3.09
N ALA A 112 11.15 7.79 1.84
CA ALA A 112 10.72 6.69 0.97
C ALA A 112 10.73 5.40 1.81
N ALA A 113 9.53 4.96 2.19
CA ALA A 113 9.39 3.77 2.99
C ALA A 113 10.09 2.65 2.23
N ASP A 114 10.93 1.91 2.93
CA ASP A 114 11.12 0.50 2.64
C ASP A 114 9.71 -0.12 2.74
N GLN A 115 8.96 -0.04 1.62
CA GLN A 115 7.58 -0.48 1.53
C GLN A 115 7.61 -1.99 1.64
N GLY A 116 7.49 -2.47 2.88
CA GLY A 116 7.43 -3.88 3.24
C GLY A 116 6.27 -4.60 2.56
N GLN A 117 6.44 -4.92 1.28
CA GLN A 117 5.70 -5.97 0.60
C GLN A 117 6.55 -7.24 0.63
N SER A 118 6.62 -7.88 1.79
CA SER A 118 7.19 -9.24 1.90
C SER A 118 6.23 -10.34 1.51
N ALA A 119 4.94 -10.05 1.41
CA ALA A 119 3.93 -11.05 1.11
C ALA A 119 3.32 -10.83 -0.29
N PRO A 120 2.98 -11.93 -1.01
CA PRO A 120 2.12 -11.84 -2.17
C PRO A 120 0.76 -11.21 -1.81
N PRO A 121 0.00 -10.71 -2.80
CA PRO A 121 -1.31 -10.11 -2.56
C PRO A 121 -2.20 -11.02 -1.70
N ALA A 122 -2.86 -10.45 -0.69
CA ALA A 122 -3.61 -11.23 0.30
C ALA A 122 -4.69 -12.13 -0.34
N ASN A 123 -5.33 -11.66 -1.42
CA ASN A 123 -6.32 -12.41 -2.19
C ASN A 123 -5.73 -13.58 -3.00
N LYS A 124 -4.40 -13.66 -3.11
CA LYS A 124 -3.66 -14.72 -3.82
C LYS A 124 -2.72 -15.50 -2.92
N LYS A 125 -2.56 -15.12 -1.64
CA LYS A 125 -1.64 -15.77 -0.71
C LYS A 125 -1.83 -17.29 -0.65
N ALA A 126 -3.05 -17.76 -0.43
CA ALA A 126 -3.33 -19.21 -0.36
C ALA A 126 -3.02 -19.95 -1.68
N PHE A 127 -3.25 -19.29 -2.82
CA PHE A 127 -2.87 -19.85 -4.12
C PHE A 127 -1.34 -19.91 -4.27
N PHE A 128 -0.65 -18.84 -3.90
CA PHE A 128 0.81 -18.79 -3.91
C PHE A 128 1.41 -19.91 -3.05
N ASP A 129 0.98 -20.01 -1.80
CA ASP A 129 1.48 -21.00 -0.85
C ASP A 129 1.24 -22.45 -1.32
N SER A 130 0.15 -22.70 -2.05
CA SER A 130 -0.21 -24.06 -2.50
C SER A 130 0.31 -24.44 -3.88
N LYS A 131 0.63 -23.47 -4.74
CA LYS A 131 0.98 -23.72 -6.14
C LYS A 131 2.41 -23.33 -6.49
N ASN A 132 3.05 -22.45 -5.74
CA ASN A 132 4.41 -22.01 -6.00
C ASN A 132 5.39 -22.68 -5.04
N PRO A 133 6.62 -22.98 -5.47
CA PRO A 133 7.69 -23.32 -4.55
C PRO A 133 7.91 -22.22 -3.49
N PRO A 134 8.30 -22.57 -2.25
CA PRO A 134 8.68 -21.59 -1.24
C PRO A 134 9.74 -20.60 -1.76
N GLY A 135 9.61 -19.32 -1.41
CA GLY A 135 10.55 -18.27 -1.82
C GLY A 135 10.35 -17.71 -3.24
N THR A 136 9.42 -18.27 -4.03
CA THR A 136 9.14 -17.79 -5.41
C THR A 136 8.82 -16.30 -5.48
N TRP A 137 8.04 -15.79 -4.52
CA TRP A 137 7.68 -14.37 -4.44
C TRP A 137 8.91 -13.50 -4.20
N ASP A 138 9.72 -13.86 -3.19
CA ASP A 138 10.90 -13.10 -2.81
C ASP A 138 11.95 -13.09 -3.91
N ASP A 139 12.16 -14.23 -4.57
CA ASP A 139 13.06 -14.35 -5.72
C ASP A 139 12.59 -13.47 -6.89
N PHE A 140 11.32 -13.58 -7.31
CA PHE A 140 10.80 -12.73 -8.38
C PHE A 140 10.92 -11.24 -8.04
N ARG A 141 10.56 -10.84 -6.82
CA ARG A 141 10.69 -9.45 -6.37
C ARG A 141 12.14 -8.98 -6.45
N GLY A 142 13.11 -9.77 -6.00
CA GLY A 142 14.53 -9.43 -6.12
C GLY A 142 14.96 -9.23 -7.58
N LYS A 143 14.49 -10.10 -8.48
CA LYS A 143 14.75 -9.98 -9.93
C LYS A 143 14.11 -8.73 -10.53
N ALA A 144 12.85 -8.44 -10.21
CA ALA A 144 12.17 -7.22 -10.64
C ALA A 144 12.89 -5.96 -10.13
N GLN A 145 13.33 -5.96 -8.87
CA GLN A 145 14.07 -4.84 -8.27
C GLN A 145 15.43 -4.58 -8.94
N SER A 146 16.08 -5.64 -9.45
CA SER A 146 17.35 -5.54 -10.17
C SER A 146 17.22 -5.09 -11.63
N LEU A 147 16.00 -4.94 -12.17
CA LEU A 147 15.84 -4.56 -13.57
C LEU A 147 16.40 -3.15 -13.83
N PRO A 148 17.35 -3.01 -14.76
CA PRO A 148 17.91 -1.69 -15.10
C PRO A 148 16.84 -0.84 -15.77
N ASN A 149 16.96 0.47 -15.71
CA ASN A 149 16.04 1.37 -16.42
C ASN A 149 14.55 1.15 -16.09
N THR A 150 14.25 0.67 -14.88
CA THR A 150 12.89 0.57 -14.36
C THR A 150 12.84 1.42 -13.10
N GLY A 151 11.91 2.38 -13.02
CA GLY A 151 11.74 3.16 -11.81
C GLY A 151 11.05 2.36 -10.69
N GLU A 152 10.94 2.93 -9.50
CA GLU A 152 10.41 2.21 -8.33
C GLU A 152 8.92 1.88 -8.47
N ALA A 153 8.11 2.78 -9.05
CA ALA A 153 6.70 2.49 -9.34
C ALA A 153 6.57 1.39 -10.41
N GLY A 154 7.45 1.38 -11.41
CA GLY A 154 7.50 0.31 -12.41
C GLY A 154 7.86 -1.05 -11.81
N LYS A 155 8.89 -1.11 -10.95
CA LYS A 155 9.29 -2.33 -10.24
C LYS A 155 8.17 -2.84 -9.35
N PHE A 156 7.55 -1.95 -8.58
CA PHE A 156 6.39 -2.24 -7.74
C PHE A 156 5.24 -2.82 -8.57
N ALA A 157 4.91 -2.20 -9.71
CA ALA A 157 3.87 -2.69 -10.60
C ALA A 157 4.14 -4.12 -11.13
N LEU A 158 5.39 -4.44 -11.50
CA LEU A 158 5.75 -5.80 -11.94
C LEU A 158 5.52 -6.85 -10.86
N VAL A 159 5.94 -6.55 -9.64
CA VAL A 159 5.76 -7.43 -8.46
C VAL A 159 4.29 -7.67 -8.21
N GLU A 160 3.48 -6.61 -8.26
CA GLU A 160 2.04 -6.70 -8.06
C GLU A 160 1.34 -7.53 -9.14
N ILE A 161 1.67 -7.31 -10.41
CA ILE A 161 1.12 -8.09 -11.53
C ILE A 161 1.47 -9.56 -11.35
N PHE A 162 2.72 -9.89 -11.04
CA PHE A 162 3.14 -11.28 -10.82
C PHE A 162 2.34 -11.94 -9.69
N GLY A 163 2.08 -11.18 -8.61
CA GLY A 163 1.26 -11.61 -7.49
C GLY A 163 -0.19 -11.86 -7.87
N GLN A 164 -0.78 -10.98 -8.68
CA GLN A 164 -2.16 -11.13 -9.11
C GLN A 164 -2.35 -12.24 -10.15
N GLU A 165 -1.34 -12.49 -10.99
CA GLU A 165 -1.32 -13.60 -11.94
C GLU A 165 -1.10 -14.97 -11.26
N GLY A 166 -0.73 -15.00 -9.98
CA GLY A 166 -0.56 -16.24 -9.21
C GLY A 166 0.82 -16.87 -9.31
N GLY A 167 1.80 -16.16 -9.88
CA GLY A 167 3.20 -16.57 -9.94
C GLY A 167 3.56 -17.48 -11.11
N VAL A 168 4.40 -18.48 -10.84
CA VAL A 168 5.10 -19.34 -11.82
C VAL A 168 4.27 -20.50 -12.39
N PRO A 169 3.26 -21.07 -11.69
CA PRO A 169 2.47 -22.18 -12.23
C PRO A 169 1.94 -21.90 -13.62
N LYS A 170 1.98 -22.93 -14.46
CA LYS A 170 1.27 -22.90 -15.74
C LYS A 170 -0.23 -22.93 -15.44
N ASP A 171 -0.98 -22.11 -16.15
CA ASP A 171 -2.43 -22.25 -16.19
C ASP A 171 -2.80 -23.63 -16.77
N SER A 172 -3.68 -24.37 -16.09
CA SER A 172 -4.11 -25.69 -16.56
C SER A 172 -4.86 -25.65 -17.88
N THR A 173 -5.41 -24.48 -18.23
CA THR A 173 -6.26 -24.27 -19.41
C THR A 173 -5.55 -23.51 -20.54
N SER A 174 -4.35 -22.97 -20.30
CA SER A 174 -3.60 -22.21 -21.30
C SER A 174 -2.11 -22.52 -21.26
N SER A 175 -1.36 -22.09 -22.29
CA SER A 175 0.11 -22.13 -22.24
C SER A 175 0.71 -21.04 -21.35
N ALA A 176 -0.13 -20.19 -20.75
CA ALA A 176 0.29 -19.02 -20.01
C ALA A 176 0.94 -19.37 -18.67
N SER A 177 1.85 -18.49 -18.25
CA SER A 177 2.50 -18.57 -16.95
C SER A 177 2.88 -17.15 -16.50
N ALA A 178 2.50 -16.75 -15.29
CA ALA A 178 2.52 -15.34 -14.86
C ALA A 178 1.82 -14.37 -15.84
N GLY A 179 0.75 -14.84 -16.49
CA GLY A 179 0.03 -14.10 -17.54
C GLY A 179 0.83 -13.85 -18.83
N ILE A 180 2.02 -14.46 -18.98
CA ILE A 180 2.82 -14.42 -20.21
C ILE A 180 2.31 -15.51 -21.15
N LEU A 181 1.77 -15.12 -22.31
CA LEU A 181 1.37 -16.03 -23.38
C LEU A 181 2.58 -16.45 -24.23
N GLN A 182 2.44 -17.52 -25.02
CA GLN A 182 3.49 -17.93 -25.96
C GLN A 182 3.81 -16.81 -26.96
N GLU A 183 2.79 -16.12 -27.49
CA GLU A 183 2.96 -14.97 -28.39
C GLU A 183 3.77 -13.84 -27.74
N THR A 184 3.51 -13.49 -26.48
CA THR A 184 4.29 -12.48 -25.76
C THR A 184 5.76 -12.90 -25.60
N LEU A 185 6.01 -14.19 -25.33
CA LEU A 185 7.38 -14.71 -25.26
C LEU A 185 8.08 -14.61 -26.62
N ASP A 186 7.40 -14.99 -27.69
CA ASP A 186 7.96 -14.97 -29.05
C ASP A 186 8.25 -13.52 -29.50
N ASN A 187 7.32 -12.59 -29.26
CA ASN A 187 7.53 -11.16 -29.51
C ASN A 187 8.73 -10.60 -28.72
N ALA A 188 8.88 -10.99 -27.45
CA ALA A 188 10.01 -10.55 -26.62
C ALA A 188 11.35 -11.09 -27.16
N LYS A 189 11.36 -12.31 -27.71
CA LYS A 189 12.55 -12.89 -28.37
C LYS A 189 12.89 -12.13 -29.63
N ASP A 190 11.89 -11.84 -30.46
CA ASP A 190 12.07 -11.09 -31.71
C ASP A 190 12.55 -9.65 -31.45
N ALA A 191 12.10 -9.05 -30.35
CA ALA A 191 12.58 -7.75 -29.86
C ALA A 191 13.97 -7.79 -29.21
N GLY A 192 14.60 -8.97 -29.10
CA GLY A 192 15.95 -9.12 -28.57
C GLY A 192 16.07 -8.99 -27.05
N VAL A 193 15.03 -9.34 -26.28
CA VAL A 193 15.13 -9.41 -24.82
C VAL A 193 16.18 -10.48 -24.43
N PRO A 194 17.26 -10.12 -23.71
CA PRO A 194 18.40 -11.02 -23.50
C PRO A 194 18.06 -12.31 -22.74
N GLY A 195 18.72 -13.40 -23.13
CA GLY A 195 18.70 -14.65 -22.38
C GLY A 195 17.48 -15.54 -22.67
N LEU A 196 16.66 -15.22 -23.67
CA LEU A 196 15.46 -15.98 -24.05
C LEU A 196 15.70 -17.04 -25.14
N GLU A 197 16.92 -17.15 -25.66
CA GLU A 197 17.25 -17.92 -26.87
C GLU A 197 16.90 -19.41 -26.73
N LYS A 198 17.09 -19.95 -25.53
CA LYS A 198 16.81 -21.37 -25.21
C LYS A 198 15.42 -21.59 -24.60
N THR A 199 14.68 -20.52 -24.33
CA THR A 199 13.36 -20.62 -23.72
C THR A 199 12.32 -20.93 -24.79
N THR A 200 11.64 -22.06 -24.61
CA THR A 200 10.66 -22.59 -25.57
C THR A 200 9.23 -22.32 -25.18
N THR A 201 8.93 -22.19 -23.88
CA THR A 201 7.58 -21.92 -23.39
C THR A 201 7.60 -20.99 -22.18
N PRO A 202 6.52 -20.22 -21.92
CA PRO A 202 6.44 -19.32 -20.76
C PRO A 202 6.70 -20.02 -19.42
N ALA A 203 6.23 -21.27 -19.26
CA ALA A 203 6.42 -22.04 -18.04
C ALA A 203 7.91 -22.32 -17.71
N LYS A 204 8.79 -22.29 -18.71
CA LYS A 204 10.24 -22.53 -18.55
C LYS A 204 11.04 -21.26 -18.26
N LEU A 205 10.40 -20.09 -18.20
CA LEU A 205 11.09 -18.85 -17.85
C LEU A 205 11.56 -18.89 -16.39
N SER A 206 12.82 -18.55 -16.16
CA SER A 206 13.31 -18.16 -14.83
C SER A 206 12.63 -16.87 -14.37
N ASN A 207 12.64 -16.57 -13.08
CA ASN A 207 12.05 -15.32 -12.58
C ASN A 207 12.72 -14.06 -13.14
N GLU A 208 14.01 -14.13 -13.47
CA GLU A 208 14.71 -13.05 -14.16
C GLU A 208 14.19 -12.83 -15.57
N GLN A 209 14.04 -13.91 -16.34
CA GLN A 209 13.46 -13.86 -17.68
C GLN A 209 11.99 -13.43 -17.63
N ARG A 210 11.21 -13.87 -16.62
CA ARG A 210 9.81 -13.44 -16.41
C ARG A 210 9.74 -11.94 -16.18
N ALA A 211 10.55 -11.41 -15.27
CA ALA A 211 10.59 -9.99 -14.98
C ALA A 211 10.95 -9.18 -16.25
N ALA A 212 11.92 -9.66 -17.05
CA ALA A 212 12.29 -9.04 -18.31
C ALA A 212 11.17 -9.06 -19.36
N VAL A 213 10.48 -10.18 -19.54
CA VAL A 213 9.35 -10.30 -20.49
C VAL A 213 8.14 -9.48 -20.04
N MET A 214 7.81 -9.48 -18.75
CA MET A 214 6.73 -8.65 -18.21
C MET A 214 7.03 -7.16 -18.39
N ARG A 215 8.28 -6.74 -18.16
CA ARG A 215 8.73 -5.39 -18.46
C ARG A 215 8.61 -5.08 -19.95
N TYR A 216 9.08 -5.96 -20.82
CA TYR A 216 8.97 -5.79 -22.28
C TYR A 216 7.51 -5.55 -22.70
N LYS A 217 6.57 -6.37 -22.20
CA LYS A 217 5.14 -6.22 -22.50
C LYS A 217 4.64 -4.83 -22.10
N LEU A 218 4.96 -4.38 -20.88
CA LEU A 218 4.59 -3.03 -20.45
C LEU A 218 5.28 -1.94 -21.27
N ASP A 219 6.58 -2.08 -21.54
CA ASP A 219 7.37 -1.08 -22.27
C ASP A 219 6.94 -0.93 -23.73
N GLN A 220 6.62 -2.03 -24.41
CA GLN A 220 6.43 -2.04 -25.87
C GLN A 220 4.97 -2.19 -26.29
N GLU A 221 4.24 -3.11 -25.64
CA GLU A 221 2.88 -3.46 -26.06
C GLU A 221 1.83 -2.56 -25.38
N GLU A 222 2.00 -2.25 -24.10
CA GLU A 222 0.96 -1.58 -23.30
C GLU A 222 1.19 -0.07 -23.10
N LEU A 223 2.44 0.35 -22.87
CA LEU A 223 2.80 1.74 -22.58
C LEU A 223 3.79 2.33 -23.59
N GLY A 224 4.10 1.65 -24.71
CA GLY A 224 5.09 2.12 -25.69
C GLY A 224 4.84 3.54 -26.19
N HIS A 225 3.57 3.89 -26.44
CA HIS A 225 3.16 5.22 -26.86
C HIS A 225 3.06 6.26 -25.73
N ALA A 226 3.17 5.82 -24.48
CA ALA A 226 3.12 6.63 -23.28
C ALA A 226 4.48 6.81 -22.60
N GLY A 227 5.56 6.24 -23.15
CA GLY A 227 6.92 6.34 -22.58
C GLY A 227 7.36 5.10 -21.80
N GLY A 228 6.69 3.97 -21.99
CA GLY A 228 6.99 2.69 -21.36
C GLY A 228 6.70 2.66 -19.86
N ILE A 229 7.24 1.65 -19.19
CA ILE A 229 7.05 1.41 -17.76
C ILE A 229 7.58 2.56 -16.89
N LYS A 230 8.62 3.27 -17.35
CA LYS A 230 9.16 4.46 -16.66
C LYS A 230 8.14 5.58 -16.53
N ALA A 231 7.13 5.63 -17.41
CA ALA A 231 6.12 6.67 -17.37
C ALA A 231 5.24 6.60 -16.11
N LEU A 232 5.19 5.43 -15.45
CA LEU A 232 4.48 5.22 -14.19
C LEU A 232 5.03 6.03 -13.01
N GLU A 233 6.30 6.45 -13.07
CA GLU A 233 6.91 7.30 -12.03
C GLU A 233 6.21 8.65 -11.89
N SER A 234 5.51 9.11 -12.94
CA SER A 234 4.84 10.41 -12.95
C SER A 234 3.62 10.49 -12.01
N PHE A 235 3.15 9.38 -11.44
CA PHE A 235 1.89 9.35 -10.69
C PHE A 235 2.06 9.75 -9.22
N GLY A 236 3.28 9.66 -8.68
CA GLY A 236 3.56 9.90 -7.27
C GLY A 236 2.95 8.89 -6.29
N ASP A 237 2.21 7.89 -6.79
CA ASP A 237 1.55 6.84 -6.02
C ASP A 237 1.74 5.47 -6.67
N ALA A 238 2.61 4.66 -6.07
CA ALA A 238 2.97 3.33 -6.59
C ALA A 238 1.75 2.39 -6.72
N GLN A 239 0.78 2.50 -5.82
CA GLN A 239 -0.41 1.66 -5.85
C GLN A 239 -1.32 1.97 -7.05
N SER A 240 -1.53 3.26 -7.37
CA SER A 240 -2.28 3.68 -8.56
C SER A 240 -1.52 3.34 -9.84
N ALA A 241 -0.18 3.45 -9.83
CA ALA A 241 0.65 2.98 -10.94
C ALA A 241 0.48 1.47 -11.18
N ALA A 242 0.54 0.66 -10.12
CA ALA A 242 0.28 -0.78 -10.23
C ALA A 242 -1.14 -1.09 -10.70
N ALA A 243 -2.16 -0.37 -10.22
CA ALA A 243 -3.54 -0.55 -10.65
C ALA A 243 -3.73 -0.30 -12.16
N MET A 244 -3.07 0.74 -12.69
CA MET A 244 -3.05 1.00 -14.14
C MET A 244 -2.34 -0.12 -14.88
N ALA A 245 -1.10 -0.43 -14.50
CA ALA A 245 -0.27 -1.41 -15.17
C ALA A 245 -0.95 -2.80 -15.19
N ASP A 246 -1.54 -3.21 -14.07
CA ASP A 246 -2.33 -4.44 -13.95
C ASP A 246 -3.56 -4.44 -14.85
N THR A 247 -4.23 -3.29 -15.00
CA THR A 247 -5.37 -3.16 -15.91
C THR A 247 -4.94 -3.38 -17.36
N LEU A 248 -3.86 -2.73 -17.78
CA LEU A 248 -3.32 -2.90 -19.14
C LEU A 248 -2.84 -4.33 -19.36
N TYR A 249 -2.02 -4.86 -18.45
CA TYR A 249 -1.47 -6.21 -18.57
C TYR A 249 -2.56 -7.29 -18.68
N ARG A 250 -3.65 -7.13 -17.92
CA ARG A 250 -4.76 -8.08 -17.87
C ARG A 250 -5.73 -7.96 -19.05
N HIS A 251 -6.05 -6.74 -19.48
CA HIS A 251 -7.08 -6.46 -20.48
C HIS A 251 -6.50 -6.09 -21.87
N GLY A 252 -5.17 -6.08 -21.99
CA GLY A 252 -4.43 -5.79 -23.21
C GLY A 252 -4.52 -4.34 -23.69
N GLY A 253 -3.80 -4.06 -24.78
CA GLY A 253 -3.61 -2.71 -25.33
C GLY A 253 -4.83 -2.04 -25.95
N VAL A 254 -5.99 -2.71 -26.04
CA VAL A 254 -7.24 -2.14 -26.58
C VAL A 254 -8.29 -1.95 -25.50
N ASP A 255 -8.63 -3.00 -24.74
CA ASP A 255 -9.70 -2.92 -23.75
C ASP A 255 -9.20 -2.36 -22.41
N GLY A 256 -7.94 -2.60 -22.05
CA GLY A 256 -7.28 -1.96 -20.91
C GLY A 256 -7.37 -0.43 -20.96
N PRO A 257 -6.97 0.23 -22.06
CA PRO A 257 -7.08 1.68 -22.18
C PRO A 257 -8.53 2.19 -22.18
N LYS A 258 -9.49 1.45 -22.76
CA LYS A 258 -10.92 1.84 -22.68
C LYS A 258 -11.42 1.86 -21.24
N LEU A 259 -11.01 0.89 -20.43
CA LEU A 259 -11.36 0.82 -19.01
C LEU A 259 -10.78 2.02 -18.24
N LEU A 260 -9.51 2.36 -18.49
CA LEU A 260 -8.83 3.50 -17.86
C LEU A 260 -9.44 4.84 -18.29
N GLN A 261 -9.64 5.05 -19.60
CA GLN A 261 -10.28 6.25 -20.14
C GLN A 261 -11.71 6.41 -19.63
N GLY A 262 -12.44 5.28 -19.49
CA GLY A 262 -13.73 5.25 -18.86
C GLY A 262 -13.67 5.71 -17.40
N ALA A 263 -12.76 5.15 -16.60
CA ALA A 263 -12.63 5.47 -15.18
C ALA A 263 -12.25 6.95 -14.96
N ILE A 264 -11.32 7.47 -15.77
CA ILE A 264 -10.96 8.89 -15.79
C ILE A 264 -12.21 9.75 -16.06
N ASN A 265 -13.01 9.39 -17.06
CA ASN A 265 -14.21 10.15 -17.44
C ASN A 265 -15.37 10.02 -16.43
N ASP A 266 -15.41 8.98 -15.61
CA ASP A 266 -16.40 8.87 -14.53
C ASP A 266 -16.05 9.82 -13.36
N VAL A 267 -14.77 10.12 -13.15
CA VAL A 267 -14.32 11.11 -12.14
C VAL A 267 -14.34 12.52 -12.70
N LYS A 268 -13.91 12.70 -13.95
CA LYS A 268 -13.83 13.98 -14.65
C LYS A 268 -14.37 13.83 -16.08
N PRO A 269 -15.67 14.06 -16.30
CA PRO A 269 -16.30 13.90 -17.61
C PRO A 269 -15.57 14.67 -18.73
N GLY A 270 -15.30 13.99 -19.84
CA GLY A 270 -14.68 14.58 -21.03
C GLY A 270 -13.17 14.85 -20.90
N ALA A 271 -12.51 14.40 -19.83
CA ALA A 271 -11.08 14.63 -19.64
C ALA A 271 -10.20 13.94 -20.71
N VAL A 272 -10.64 12.80 -21.23
CA VAL A 272 -9.93 12.04 -22.27
C VAL A 272 -10.91 11.42 -23.26
N PRO A 273 -10.54 11.25 -24.55
CA PRO A 273 -11.37 10.52 -25.49
C PRO A 273 -11.35 9.01 -25.18
N LYS A 274 -12.43 8.30 -25.52
CA LYS A 274 -12.57 6.84 -25.31
C LYS A 274 -12.14 6.04 -26.54
N THR A 275 -10.90 6.22 -26.97
CA THR A 275 -10.38 5.61 -28.21
C THR A 275 -9.88 4.18 -28.03
N GLY A 276 -9.62 3.75 -26.79
CA GLY A 276 -8.91 2.50 -26.54
C GLY A 276 -7.41 2.57 -26.82
N TYR A 277 -6.86 3.77 -27.02
CA TYR A 277 -5.44 3.97 -27.22
C TYR A 277 -4.76 4.54 -25.97
N MET A 278 -3.69 3.89 -25.49
CA MET A 278 -2.91 4.35 -24.34
C MET A 278 -1.86 5.40 -24.72
N GLY A 279 -2.31 6.64 -24.93
CA GLY A 279 -1.44 7.77 -25.23
C GLY A 279 -1.03 8.59 -24.00
N LYS A 280 -0.11 9.52 -24.21
CA LYS A 280 0.33 10.51 -23.20
C LYS A 280 -0.82 11.23 -22.51
N GLN A 281 -1.86 11.62 -23.25
CA GLN A 281 -3.03 12.31 -22.67
C GLN A 281 -3.77 11.43 -21.63
N THR A 282 -3.95 10.14 -21.92
CA THR A 282 -4.58 9.20 -20.98
C THR A 282 -3.70 8.98 -19.76
N LEU A 283 -2.39 8.80 -19.97
CA LEU A 283 -1.40 8.67 -18.90
C LEU A 283 -1.41 9.89 -17.96
N GLU A 284 -1.28 11.10 -18.50
CA GLU A 284 -1.26 12.35 -17.72
C GLU A 284 -2.58 12.60 -16.99
N ALA A 285 -3.72 12.33 -17.64
CA ALA A 285 -5.01 12.51 -17.00
C ALA A 285 -5.21 11.54 -15.84
N TYR A 286 -4.79 10.28 -16.00
CA TYR A 286 -4.79 9.32 -14.90
C TYR A 286 -3.85 9.76 -13.78
N GLY A 287 -2.60 10.13 -14.11
CA GLY A 287 -1.59 10.57 -13.15
C GLY A 287 -2.07 11.75 -12.30
N ARG A 288 -2.66 12.77 -12.91
CA ARG A 288 -3.25 13.92 -12.18
C ARG A 288 -4.35 13.52 -11.20
N LEU A 289 -5.20 12.56 -11.58
CA LEU A 289 -6.26 12.08 -10.70
C LEU A 289 -5.72 11.17 -9.59
N ALA A 290 -4.70 10.37 -9.89
CA ALA A 290 -4.04 9.47 -8.95
C ALA A 290 -3.19 10.22 -7.90
N SER A 291 -2.57 11.33 -8.28
CA SER A 291 -1.71 12.13 -7.39
C SER A 291 -2.48 13.02 -6.42
N SER A 292 -3.80 13.22 -6.62
CA SER A 292 -4.63 14.01 -5.70
C SER A 292 -5.41 13.09 -4.75
N PRO A 293 -5.27 13.26 -3.41
CA PRO A 293 -6.02 12.49 -2.43
C PRO A 293 -7.54 12.51 -2.64
N GLU A 294 -8.07 13.64 -3.12
CA GLU A 294 -9.51 13.87 -3.33
C GLU A 294 -10.07 13.08 -4.53
N THR A 295 -9.25 12.82 -5.53
CA THR A 295 -9.66 12.12 -6.76
C THR A 295 -9.16 10.69 -6.82
N LYS A 296 -8.06 10.35 -6.13
CA LYS A 296 -7.45 9.01 -6.14
C LYS A 296 -8.46 7.94 -5.77
N GLY A 297 -9.16 8.11 -4.64
CA GLY A 297 -10.16 7.14 -4.18
C GLY A 297 -11.27 6.93 -5.22
N ARG A 298 -11.80 8.03 -5.77
CA ARG A 298 -12.85 7.99 -6.81
C ARG A 298 -12.37 7.34 -8.10
N LEU A 299 -11.12 7.57 -8.50
CA LEU A 299 -10.51 6.96 -9.68
C LEU A 299 -10.39 5.43 -9.52
N LEU A 300 -9.86 4.97 -8.40
CA LEU A 300 -9.71 3.53 -8.13
C LEU A 300 -11.07 2.84 -7.98
N ASP A 301 -12.06 3.51 -7.38
CA ASP A 301 -13.43 3.01 -7.30
C ASP A 301 -14.09 2.89 -8.68
N ALA A 302 -13.94 3.93 -9.53
CA ALA A 302 -14.45 3.91 -10.89
C ALA A 302 -13.78 2.81 -11.75
N LEU A 303 -12.46 2.67 -11.63
CA LEU A 303 -11.71 1.62 -12.32
C LEU A 303 -12.16 0.23 -11.87
N ALA A 304 -12.26 -0.02 -10.57
CA ALA A 304 -12.71 -1.31 -10.04
C ALA A 304 -14.15 -1.62 -10.47
N LYS A 305 -15.06 -0.63 -10.45
CA LYS A 305 -16.43 -0.80 -10.96
C LYS A 305 -16.42 -1.27 -12.41
N ARG A 306 -15.68 -0.58 -13.28
CA ARG A 306 -15.60 -0.92 -14.71
C ARG A 306 -15.00 -2.30 -14.96
N ARG A 307 -13.89 -2.62 -14.30
CA ARG A 307 -13.27 -3.94 -14.44
C ARG A 307 -14.18 -5.05 -13.92
N THR A 308 -14.89 -4.83 -12.81
CA THR A 308 -15.85 -5.81 -12.26
C THR A 308 -17.07 -5.99 -13.17
N THR A 309 -17.50 -4.97 -13.92
CA THR A 309 -18.56 -5.13 -14.93
C THR A 309 -18.14 -6.07 -16.06
N VAL A 310 -16.86 -6.03 -16.48
CA VAL A 310 -16.34 -6.89 -17.56
C VAL A 310 -15.96 -8.28 -17.05
N ALA A 311 -15.37 -8.37 -15.85
CA ALA A 311 -14.91 -9.61 -15.23
C ALA A 311 -15.33 -9.67 -13.75
N PRO A 312 -16.59 -10.02 -13.44
CA PRO A 312 -17.11 -10.02 -12.07
C PRO A 312 -16.30 -10.88 -11.10
N TYR A 313 -15.72 -11.98 -11.58
CA TYR A 313 -14.91 -12.91 -10.82
C TYR A 313 -13.56 -12.33 -10.36
N GLU A 314 -13.14 -11.17 -10.89
CA GLU A 314 -11.88 -10.52 -10.53
C GLU A 314 -12.03 -9.43 -9.45
N LYS A 315 -13.22 -9.26 -8.86
CA LYS A 315 -13.48 -8.22 -7.84
C LYS A 315 -12.41 -8.16 -6.75
N ALA A 316 -11.96 -9.31 -6.24
CA ALA A 316 -10.94 -9.38 -5.19
C ALA A 316 -9.56 -8.84 -5.64
N ARG A 317 -9.19 -9.04 -6.92
CA ARG A 317 -7.97 -8.49 -7.52
C ARG A 317 -8.03 -6.97 -7.58
N PHE A 318 -9.21 -6.39 -7.82
CA PHE A 318 -9.34 -4.92 -7.93
C PHE A 318 -9.49 -4.24 -6.57
N ASP A 319 -10.21 -4.88 -5.65
CA ASP A 319 -10.31 -4.40 -4.27
C ASP A 319 -8.95 -4.35 -3.58
N TYR A 320 -8.02 -5.25 -3.95
CA TYR A 320 -6.64 -5.17 -3.52
C TYR A 320 -6.04 -3.77 -3.76
N TYR A 321 -6.12 -3.24 -4.97
CA TYR A 321 -5.58 -1.91 -5.30
C TYR A 321 -6.36 -0.74 -4.69
N ARG A 322 -7.60 -0.95 -4.21
CA ARG A 322 -8.36 0.10 -3.51
C ARG A 322 -7.99 0.23 -2.04
N TYR A 323 -7.61 -0.88 -1.42
CA TYR A 323 -7.52 -0.99 0.03
C TYR A 323 -6.11 -1.32 0.55
N SER A 324 -5.18 -1.80 -0.28
CA SER A 324 -3.85 -2.22 0.20
C SER A 324 -2.96 -1.06 0.70
N GLY A 325 -3.06 0.14 0.13
CA GLY A 325 -2.36 1.35 0.59
C GLY A 325 -3.10 2.18 1.65
N ARG A 326 -4.16 1.64 2.26
CA ARG A 326 -4.79 2.22 3.46
C ARG A 326 -4.27 1.62 4.77
N ARG A 327 -3.20 0.82 4.70
CA ARG A 327 -2.56 0.18 5.86
C ARG A 327 -1.48 1.07 6.42
#